data_AF-A0AAN7TUB8-F1
#
_entry.id   AF-A0AAN7TUB8-F1
#
_cell.length_a   1.000
_cell.length_b   1.000
_cell.length_c   1.000
_cell.angle_alpha   90.00
_cell.angle_beta   90.00
_cell.angle_gamma   90.00
#
_symmetry.space_group_name_H-M   'P 1'
#
loop_
_entity.id
_entity.type
_entity.pdbx_description
1 polymer ?
#
loop_
_entity_poly.entity_id
_entity_poly.type
_entity_poly.pdbx_seq_one_letter_code
_entity_poly.pdbx_strand_id
1 'polypeptide(L)'
;MVKTLNITGIINFIKKERSYNNIKSITISKPIEISRYSYDGDGNQSFKGILNEFKEPKIGSSLLVGYNGANSIKQDNQTPLTLVLNKLIDINYDVTKSNFISYRNSFRKIFESIHEKNKWSINIQRINSTIHLGMDNQIEDYSKLNINHLKSMYSGNYFETISKENITDYKFCSIIQSKLFNNNFILACEIDCWENNNKNKKENENENQIENENENQIQSNENFNIDDYIELKTTREIKDKKSQFLFRSNKLLKIWFQSYMAGVSKVYLGIRDDDFILKDLIKFNTHDLPKDAINWNKDDILLFGNEILEFINKNTSPGKSYTLSFNYPDITLIESDSINIINDQYQQFYLNLLNKNINDNNINDNNINSANNANNNNNNNNNNNNNNNNNNNNNNNNNNSNNNNNNNNNNNNNNNNNQKRNFGEEIKDGIDIENDERLSKKQKN
;
A
#
# COMPACT_ATOMS: atom_id res chain seq x y z
N MET A 1 -1.79 30.21 -5.20
CA MET A 1 -1.03 30.12 -6.48
C MET A 1 -1.35 28.78 -7.16
N VAL A 2 -1.52 28.73 -8.48
CA VAL A 2 -1.77 27.46 -9.21
C VAL A 2 -0.43 26.89 -9.71
N LYS A 3 -0.19 25.60 -9.48
CA LYS A 3 0.91 24.85 -10.08
C LYS A 3 0.34 23.76 -10.96
N THR A 4 0.97 23.50 -12.09
CA THR A 4 0.51 22.48 -13.05
C THR A 4 1.65 21.55 -13.42
N LEU A 5 1.34 20.26 -13.52
CA LEU A 5 2.23 19.19 -13.96
C LEU A 5 1.54 18.41 -15.08
N ASN A 6 2.17 18.38 -16.26
CA ASN A 6 1.65 17.61 -17.38
C ASN A 6 2.17 16.17 -17.33
N ILE A 7 1.28 15.18 -17.17
CA ILE A 7 1.69 13.79 -16.98
C ILE A 7 2.29 13.17 -18.25
N THR A 8 1.99 13.73 -19.44
CA THR A 8 2.59 13.27 -20.70
C THR A 8 4.10 13.49 -20.71
N GLY A 9 4.56 14.60 -20.10
CA GLY A 9 5.98 14.88 -19.92
C GLY A 9 6.68 13.80 -19.07
N ILE A 10 6.05 13.40 -17.96
CA ILE A 10 6.55 12.34 -17.07
C ILE A 10 6.60 11.00 -17.81
N ILE A 11 5.52 10.64 -18.52
CA ILE A 11 5.44 9.41 -19.30
C ILE A 11 6.55 9.36 -20.36
N ASN A 12 6.80 10.47 -21.06
CA ASN A 12 7.86 10.54 -22.07
C ASN A 12 9.24 10.44 -21.44
N PHE A 13 9.46 11.08 -20.29
CA PHE A 13 10.69 10.93 -19.50
C PHE A 13 10.92 9.46 -19.12
N ILE A 14 9.93 8.79 -18.54
CA ILE A 14 10.04 7.38 -18.14
C ILE A 14 10.34 6.48 -19.34
N LYS A 15 9.63 6.67 -20.47
CA LYS A 15 9.90 5.92 -21.71
C LYS A 15 11.33 6.13 -22.20
N LYS A 16 11.83 7.37 -22.13
CA LYS A 16 13.20 7.71 -22.50
C LYS A 16 14.21 7.00 -21.58
N GLU A 17 14.07 7.11 -20.26
CA GLU A 17 14.95 6.45 -19.30
C GLU A 17 14.95 4.93 -19.46
N ARG A 18 13.78 4.33 -19.75
CA ARG A 18 13.66 2.91 -20.06
C ARG A 18 14.40 2.53 -21.34
N SER A 19 14.31 3.32 -22.39
CA SER A 19 15.02 3.07 -23.66
C SER A 19 16.55 3.08 -23.51
N TYR A 20 17.07 3.82 -22.51
CA TYR A 20 18.48 3.84 -22.16
C TYR A 20 18.88 2.81 -21.10
N ASN A 21 17.96 1.95 -20.64
CA ASN A 21 18.16 1.01 -19.53
C ASN A 21 18.58 1.69 -18.20
N ASN A 22 18.18 2.94 -17.97
CA ASN A 22 18.50 3.68 -16.75
C ASN A 22 17.56 3.32 -15.57
N ILE A 23 16.38 2.77 -15.87
CA ILE A 23 15.43 2.31 -14.83
C ILE A 23 15.86 0.93 -14.33
N LYS A 24 16.44 0.91 -13.13
CA LYS A 24 16.68 -0.34 -12.37
C LYS A 24 15.36 -0.85 -11.79
N SER A 25 15.34 -2.08 -11.29
CA SER A 25 14.16 -2.60 -10.57
C SER A 25 13.82 -1.70 -9.38
N ILE A 26 12.58 -1.22 -9.35
CA ILE A 26 12.03 -0.37 -8.29
C ILE A 26 11.10 -1.23 -7.43
N THR A 27 11.25 -1.08 -6.12
CA THR A 27 10.36 -1.67 -5.12
C THR A 27 10.13 -0.64 -4.01
N ILE A 28 9.03 -0.81 -3.27
CA ILE A 28 8.88 -0.14 -1.98
C ILE A 28 9.63 -0.96 -0.92
N SER A 29 9.98 -0.36 0.22
CA SER A 29 10.42 -1.14 1.37
C SER A 29 9.30 -2.06 1.83
N LYS A 30 9.62 -3.23 2.41
CA LYS A 30 8.59 -4.14 2.95
C LYS A 30 7.62 -3.35 3.84
N PRO A 31 6.30 -3.34 3.55
CA PRO A 31 5.33 -2.69 4.40
C PRO A 31 5.36 -3.28 5.82
N ILE A 32 5.40 -2.40 6.81
CA ILE A 32 5.36 -2.76 8.23
C ILE A 32 4.02 -2.29 8.77
N GLU A 33 3.20 -3.20 9.27
CA GLU A 33 1.96 -2.83 9.97
C GLU A 33 2.31 -2.21 11.33
N ILE A 34 1.95 -0.94 11.51
CA ILE A 34 2.20 -0.18 12.74
C ILE A 34 0.96 -0.13 13.64
N SER A 35 -0.23 -0.29 13.06
CA SER A 35 -1.50 -0.32 13.79
C SER A 35 -2.61 -0.89 12.92
N ARG A 36 -3.78 -1.06 13.52
CA ARG A 36 -5.01 -1.48 12.84
C ARG A 36 -6.23 -1.00 13.61
N TYR A 37 -7.35 -0.85 12.90
CA TYR A 37 -8.63 -0.50 13.50
C TYR A 37 -9.78 -1.05 12.67
N SER A 38 -10.97 -1.09 13.26
CA SER A 38 -12.20 -1.36 12.52
C SER A 38 -13.16 -0.19 12.66
N TYR A 39 -14.07 -0.03 11.72
CA TYR A 39 -15.09 1.01 11.76
C TYR A 39 -16.39 0.48 11.14
N ASP A 40 -17.51 1.01 11.60
CA ASP A 40 -18.82 0.68 11.03
C ASP A 40 -19.11 1.50 9.75
N GLY A 41 -20.25 1.23 9.13
CA GLY A 41 -20.69 1.95 7.92
C GLY A 41 -20.92 3.46 8.14
N ASP A 42 -21.10 3.89 9.38
CA ASP A 42 -21.29 5.30 9.76
C ASP A 42 -19.95 6.00 10.05
N GLY A 43 -18.83 5.29 9.92
CA GLY A 43 -17.49 5.81 10.19
C GLY A 43 -17.17 5.95 11.67
N ASN A 44 -17.98 5.39 12.56
CA ASN A 44 -17.66 5.34 13.98
C ASN A 44 -16.58 4.28 14.20
N GLN A 45 -15.46 4.72 14.76
CA GLN A 45 -14.31 3.86 15.00
C GLN A 45 -14.57 2.90 16.15
N SER A 46 -14.40 1.61 15.89
CA SER A 46 -14.21 0.59 16.92
C SER A 46 -12.71 0.40 17.12
N PHE A 47 -12.22 0.63 18.35
CA PHE A 47 -10.77 0.55 18.63
C PHE A 47 -10.19 -0.86 18.43
N LYS A 48 -11.02 -1.90 18.49
CA LYS A 48 -10.61 -3.30 18.29
C LYS A 48 -10.64 -3.65 16.81
N GLY A 49 -9.50 -4.12 16.28
CA GLY A 49 -9.46 -4.69 14.93
C GLY A 49 -10.25 -5.98 14.88
N ILE A 50 -11.29 -6.03 14.08
CA ILE A 50 -12.09 -7.22 13.81
C ILE A 50 -11.97 -7.49 12.31
N LEU A 51 -11.32 -8.60 11.97
CA LEU A 51 -11.11 -9.03 10.59
C LEU A 51 -11.70 -10.43 10.40
N ASN A 52 -12.48 -10.57 9.34
CA ASN A 52 -13.16 -11.82 9.05
C ASN A 52 -12.17 -12.86 8.52
N GLU A 53 -12.29 -14.09 9.01
CA GLU A 53 -11.50 -15.22 8.51
C GLU A 53 -12.00 -15.62 7.11
N PHE A 54 -11.06 -15.88 6.21
CA PHE A 54 -11.34 -16.31 4.85
C PHE A 54 -12.01 -17.68 4.85
N LYS A 55 -13.05 -17.80 4.03
CA LYS A 55 -13.74 -19.04 3.70
C LYS A 55 -13.71 -19.22 2.19
N GLU A 56 -13.41 -20.42 1.72
CA GLU A 56 -13.53 -20.70 0.30
C GLU A 56 -15.01 -20.68 -0.14
N PRO A 57 -15.40 -19.80 -1.08
CA PRO A 57 -16.79 -19.73 -1.54
C PRO A 57 -17.15 -20.94 -2.39
N LYS A 58 -18.40 -21.42 -2.25
CA LYS A 58 -18.89 -22.56 -3.03
C LYS A 58 -19.04 -22.21 -4.51
N ILE A 59 -18.33 -22.94 -5.37
CA ILE A 59 -18.50 -22.87 -6.83
C ILE A 59 -19.94 -23.25 -7.22
N GLY A 60 -20.50 -22.51 -8.19
CA GLY A 60 -21.89 -22.59 -8.60
C GLY A 60 -22.83 -21.66 -7.84
N SER A 61 -22.34 -20.92 -6.84
CA SER A 61 -23.16 -19.94 -6.11
C SER A 61 -23.50 -18.73 -6.98
N SER A 62 -24.73 -18.23 -6.88
CA SER A 62 -25.11 -16.96 -7.49
C SER A 62 -24.57 -15.79 -6.66
N LEU A 63 -23.90 -14.84 -7.32
CA LEU A 63 -23.39 -13.62 -6.71
C LEU A 63 -24.41 -12.47 -6.69
N LEU A 64 -25.67 -12.77 -6.99
CA LEU A 64 -26.78 -11.81 -6.98
C LEU A 64 -27.88 -12.18 -5.97
N VAL A 65 -27.60 -13.11 -5.04
CA VAL A 65 -28.54 -13.46 -3.98
C VAL A 65 -28.79 -12.23 -3.11
N GLY A 66 -30.03 -11.73 -3.11
CA GLY A 66 -30.42 -10.50 -2.40
C GLY A 66 -30.26 -9.20 -3.20
N TYR A 67 -29.85 -9.27 -4.48
CA TYR A 67 -29.80 -8.09 -5.35
C TYR A 67 -31.20 -7.58 -5.64
N ASN A 68 -31.43 -6.29 -5.35
CA ASN A 68 -32.71 -5.61 -5.60
C ASN A 68 -32.48 -4.19 -6.13
N GLY A 69 -31.67 -4.09 -7.19
CA GLY A 69 -31.35 -2.80 -7.83
C GLY A 69 -30.40 -1.93 -7.00
N ALA A 70 -30.41 -0.62 -7.26
CA ALA A 70 -29.48 0.33 -6.64
C ALA A 70 -29.53 0.33 -5.10
N ASN A 71 -30.71 0.10 -4.50
CA ASN A 71 -30.91 0.08 -3.04
C ASN A 71 -30.16 -1.07 -2.34
N SER A 72 -29.77 -2.10 -3.08
CA SER A 72 -29.01 -3.24 -2.54
C SER A 72 -27.50 -3.00 -2.50
N ILE A 73 -27.02 -1.89 -3.07
CA ILE A 73 -25.60 -1.52 -3.05
C ILE A 73 -25.35 -0.63 -1.84
N LYS A 74 -24.53 -1.11 -0.91
CA LYS A 74 -24.05 -0.29 0.21
C LYS A 74 -23.23 0.87 -0.37
N GLN A 75 -23.62 2.09 -0.02
CA GLN A 75 -22.89 3.29 -0.43
C GLN A 75 -21.64 3.39 0.43
N ASP A 76 -20.47 3.53 -0.21
CA ASP A 76 -19.26 3.83 0.52
C ASP A 76 -19.32 5.30 0.98
N ASN A 77 -19.64 5.49 2.25
CA ASN A 77 -19.51 6.79 2.89
C ASN A 77 -18.06 7.25 2.81
N GLN A 78 -17.86 8.57 2.73
CA GLN A 78 -16.52 9.14 2.83
C GLN A 78 -15.90 8.70 4.16
N THR A 79 -14.77 8.00 4.10
CA THR A 79 -14.00 7.65 5.28
C THR A 79 -12.98 8.77 5.51
N PRO A 80 -13.20 9.68 6.48
CA PRO A 80 -12.31 10.81 6.68
C PRO A 80 -10.93 10.33 7.14
N LEU A 81 -9.89 11.09 6.80
CA LEU A 81 -8.52 10.76 7.25
C LEU A 81 -8.40 10.85 8.79
N THR A 82 -9.30 11.58 9.44
CA THR A 82 -9.35 11.73 10.91
C THR A 82 -9.38 10.40 11.65
N LEU A 83 -9.96 9.33 11.11
CA LEU A 83 -9.93 7.99 11.74
C LEU A 83 -8.49 7.45 11.84
N VAL A 84 -7.70 7.64 10.79
CA VAL A 84 -6.28 7.27 10.76
C VAL A 84 -5.50 8.14 11.73
N LEU A 85 -5.75 9.45 11.72
CA LEU A 85 -5.05 10.41 12.58
C LEU A 85 -5.33 10.14 14.07
N ASN A 86 -6.58 9.88 14.43
CA ASN A 86 -6.98 9.52 15.79
C ASN A 86 -6.27 8.24 16.23
N LYS A 87 -6.26 7.20 15.38
CA LYS A 87 -5.56 5.95 15.72
C LYS A 87 -4.06 6.17 15.95
N LEU A 88 -3.41 7.02 15.16
CA LEU A 88 -1.99 7.35 15.34
C LEU A 88 -1.71 8.11 16.64
N ILE A 89 -2.65 8.96 17.09
CA ILE A 89 -2.60 9.60 18.42
C ILE A 89 -2.72 8.53 19.51
N ASP A 90 -3.70 7.63 19.42
CA ASP A 90 -3.98 6.62 20.44
C ASP A 90 -2.78 5.72 20.71
N ILE A 91 -2.07 5.31 19.64
CA ILE A 91 -0.86 4.49 19.78
C ILE A 91 0.41 5.34 19.96
N ASN A 92 0.28 6.67 20.07
CA ASN A 92 1.37 7.62 20.26
C ASN A 92 2.52 7.43 19.24
N TYR A 93 2.18 7.25 17.96
CA TYR A 93 3.14 6.95 16.91
C TYR A 93 3.92 8.19 16.45
N ASP A 94 5.25 8.08 16.33
CA ASP A 94 6.08 9.17 15.79
C ASP A 94 5.88 9.34 14.27
N VAL A 95 4.94 10.20 13.91
CA VAL A 95 4.60 10.54 12.52
C VAL A 95 5.59 11.51 11.85
N THR A 96 6.46 12.18 12.62
CA THR A 96 7.29 13.30 12.12
C THR A 96 8.35 12.87 11.11
N LYS A 97 8.65 11.57 11.05
CA LYS A 97 9.59 10.95 10.10
C LYS A 97 8.96 10.57 8.76
N SER A 98 7.64 10.74 8.62
CA SER A 98 6.89 10.40 7.41
C SER A 98 6.68 11.62 6.53
N ASN A 99 6.91 11.48 5.22
CA ASN A 99 6.64 12.52 4.23
C ASN A 99 5.15 12.58 3.88
N PHE A 100 4.48 11.42 3.83
CA PHE A 100 3.06 11.33 3.46
C PHE A 100 2.26 10.50 4.45
N ILE A 101 1.02 10.93 4.73
CA ILE A 101 0.01 10.16 5.47
C ILE A 101 -1.29 10.19 4.67
N SER A 102 -1.83 9.02 4.34
CA SER A 102 -3.05 8.93 3.55
C SER A 102 -3.77 7.58 3.68
N TYR A 103 -4.89 7.44 3.00
CA TYR A 103 -5.38 6.15 2.55
C TYR A 103 -4.66 5.69 1.29
N ARG A 104 -4.48 4.37 1.16
CA ARG A 104 -3.92 3.70 -0.02
C ARG A 104 -4.64 4.07 -1.34
N ASN A 105 -5.94 4.38 -1.27
CA ASN A 105 -6.71 4.78 -2.46
C ASN A 105 -6.24 6.11 -3.08
N SER A 106 -5.75 7.05 -2.27
CA SER A 106 -5.15 8.30 -2.80
C SER A 106 -3.91 7.99 -3.64
N PHE A 107 -3.05 7.11 -3.13
CA PHE A 107 -1.88 6.64 -3.87
C PHE A 107 -2.29 5.90 -5.14
N ARG A 108 -3.31 5.06 -5.07
CA ARG A 108 -3.85 4.38 -6.25
C ARG A 108 -4.25 5.36 -7.36
N LYS A 109 -5.03 6.39 -7.03
CA LYS A 109 -5.43 7.43 -7.99
C LYS A 109 -4.22 8.13 -8.61
N ILE A 110 -3.25 8.52 -7.79
CA ILE A 110 -2.03 9.19 -8.26
C ILE A 110 -1.23 8.28 -9.20
N PHE A 111 -0.94 7.05 -8.80
CA PHE A 111 -0.01 6.16 -9.49
C PHE A 111 -0.64 5.54 -10.74
N GLU A 112 -1.92 5.15 -10.68
CA GLU A 112 -2.63 4.57 -11.83
C GLU A 112 -2.95 5.62 -12.91
N SER A 113 -2.79 6.92 -12.64
CA SER A 113 -3.00 7.99 -13.63
C SER A 113 -2.05 7.93 -14.84
N ILE A 114 -0.99 7.13 -14.76
CA ILE A 114 -0.15 6.81 -15.93
C ILE A 114 -0.95 6.09 -17.03
N HIS A 115 -2.01 5.36 -16.66
CA HIS A 115 -2.91 4.63 -17.58
C HIS A 115 -4.36 5.13 -17.51
N GLU A 116 -4.85 5.51 -16.33
CA GLU A 116 -6.20 6.02 -16.13
C GLU A 116 -6.31 7.51 -16.43
N LYS A 117 -7.33 7.90 -17.19
CA LYS A 117 -7.60 9.31 -17.54
C LYS A 117 -8.78 9.90 -16.78
N ASN A 118 -9.37 9.13 -15.86
CA ASN A 118 -10.55 9.53 -15.11
C ASN A 118 -10.20 10.70 -14.19
N LYS A 119 -11.05 11.74 -14.19
CA LYS A 119 -10.90 12.89 -13.30
C LYS A 119 -10.93 12.45 -11.83
N TRP A 120 -10.06 13.03 -11.02
CA TRP A 120 -10.09 12.87 -9.57
C TRP A 120 -9.58 14.14 -8.86
N SER A 121 -9.90 14.26 -7.58
CA SER A 121 -9.44 15.33 -6.71
C SER A 121 -9.04 14.77 -5.35
N ILE A 122 -7.97 15.30 -4.77
CA ILE A 122 -7.41 14.93 -3.46
C ILE A 122 -7.15 16.22 -2.70
N ASN A 123 -7.67 16.33 -1.49
CA ASN A 123 -7.36 17.42 -0.59
C ASN A 123 -6.04 17.14 0.13
N ILE A 124 -5.25 18.20 0.34
CA ILE A 124 -3.92 18.15 0.92
C ILE A 124 -3.82 19.16 2.04
N GLN A 125 -3.21 18.78 3.16
CA GLN A 125 -2.82 19.70 4.23
C GLN A 125 -1.43 19.32 4.74
N ARG A 126 -0.51 20.30 4.80
CA ARG A 126 0.89 20.04 5.19
C ARG A 126 1.17 20.60 6.58
N ILE A 127 1.73 19.76 7.46
CA ILE A 127 2.27 20.18 8.76
C ILE A 127 3.77 19.91 8.75
N ASN A 128 4.57 20.97 8.85
CA ASN A 128 6.03 20.88 8.76
C ASN A 128 6.48 20.04 7.54
N SER A 129 7.18 18.93 7.76
CA SER A 129 7.65 18.01 6.72
C SER A 129 6.59 17.01 6.22
N THR A 130 5.47 16.83 6.94
CA THR A 130 4.49 15.77 6.68
C THR A 130 3.28 16.30 5.91
N ILE A 131 2.94 15.61 4.82
CA ILE A 131 1.86 15.95 3.89
C ILE A 131 0.71 14.95 4.06
N HIS A 132 -0.47 15.46 4.41
CA HIS A 132 -1.66 14.64 4.64
C HIS A 132 -2.55 14.72 3.42
N LEU A 133 -2.91 13.56 2.86
CA LEU A 133 -3.75 13.46 1.67
C LEU A 133 -5.10 12.82 2.07
N GLY A 134 -6.20 13.56 1.92
CA GLY A 134 -7.56 13.10 2.16
C GLY A 134 -8.40 13.19 0.89
N MET A 135 -9.12 12.12 0.54
CA MET A 135 -10.04 12.14 -0.60
C MET A 135 -11.42 12.66 -0.20
N ASP A 136 -11.97 13.52 -1.03
CA ASP A 136 -13.38 13.90 -1.04
C ASP A 136 -14.06 13.05 -2.13
N ASN A 137 -14.49 11.84 -1.75
CA ASN A 137 -15.17 10.95 -2.69
C ASN A 137 -16.57 11.49 -2.94
N GLN A 138 -16.86 11.94 -4.15
CA GLN A 138 -18.22 12.30 -4.50
C GLN A 138 -19.14 11.09 -4.32
N ILE A 139 -20.25 11.31 -3.64
CA ILE A 139 -21.32 10.33 -3.51
C ILE A 139 -21.88 10.09 -4.90
N GLU A 140 -21.63 8.91 -5.45
CA GLU A 140 -22.16 8.51 -6.74
C GLU A 140 -23.64 8.14 -6.60
N ASP A 141 -24.45 8.73 -7.47
CA ASP A 141 -25.87 8.42 -7.54
C ASP A 141 -26.09 7.14 -8.36
N TYR A 142 -26.13 6.00 -7.65
CA TYR A 142 -26.30 4.68 -8.24
C TYR A 142 -27.59 4.53 -9.05
N SER A 143 -28.61 5.37 -8.83
CA SER A 143 -29.84 5.32 -9.63
C SER A 143 -29.61 5.65 -11.11
N LYS A 144 -28.51 6.34 -11.42
CA LYS A 144 -28.12 6.73 -12.79
C LYS A 144 -27.28 5.67 -13.51
N LEU A 145 -26.82 4.64 -12.81
CA LEU A 145 -25.94 3.63 -13.37
C LEU A 145 -26.73 2.53 -14.07
N ASN A 146 -26.14 1.94 -15.11
CA ASN A 146 -26.77 0.85 -15.84
C ASN A 146 -26.84 -0.43 -14.97
N ILE A 147 -27.83 -1.27 -15.24
CA ILE A 147 -28.12 -2.44 -14.41
C ILE A 147 -26.99 -3.46 -14.34
N ASN A 148 -26.22 -3.65 -15.42
CA ASN A 148 -25.09 -4.58 -15.44
C ASN A 148 -23.91 -4.07 -14.60
N HIS A 149 -23.74 -2.75 -14.53
CA HIS A 149 -22.77 -2.11 -13.66
C HIS A 149 -23.18 -2.25 -12.20
N LEU A 150 -24.45 -2.00 -11.86
CA LEU A 150 -25.00 -2.22 -10.52
C LEU A 150 -24.83 -3.67 -10.05
N LYS A 151 -25.18 -4.65 -10.91
CA LYS A 151 -24.95 -6.07 -10.64
C LYS A 151 -23.46 -6.39 -10.45
N SER A 152 -22.57 -5.75 -11.21
CA SER A 152 -21.12 -5.93 -11.07
C SER A 152 -20.59 -5.42 -9.74
N MET A 153 -21.03 -4.24 -9.29
CA MET A 153 -20.70 -3.71 -7.97
C MET A 153 -21.22 -4.63 -6.86
N TYR A 154 -22.51 -4.96 -6.90
CA TYR A 154 -23.14 -5.86 -5.92
C TYR A 154 -22.42 -7.21 -5.84
N SER A 155 -22.12 -7.82 -6.98
CA SER A 155 -21.47 -9.14 -7.02
C SER A 155 -20.06 -9.15 -6.41
N GLY A 156 -19.35 -8.01 -6.41
CA GLY A 156 -18.07 -7.88 -5.71
C GLY A 156 -18.26 -7.96 -4.19
N ASN A 157 -19.13 -7.11 -3.66
CA ASN A 157 -19.45 -7.07 -2.22
C ASN A 157 -20.07 -8.38 -1.73
N TYR A 158 -20.91 -9.01 -2.56
CA TYR A 158 -21.52 -10.29 -2.22
C TYR A 158 -20.50 -11.43 -2.26
N PHE A 159 -19.57 -11.43 -3.22
CA PHE A 159 -18.47 -12.38 -3.23
C PHE A 159 -17.62 -12.29 -1.96
N GLU A 160 -17.32 -11.08 -1.48
CA GLU A 160 -16.66 -10.91 -0.19
C GLU A 160 -17.46 -11.51 0.96
N THR A 161 -18.78 -11.30 0.97
CA THR A 161 -19.68 -11.84 2.01
C THR A 161 -19.61 -13.36 2.06
N ILE A 162 -19.71 -14.03 0.91
CA ILE A 162 -19.70 -15.51 0.86
C ILE A 162 -18.30 -16.12 1.02
N SER A 163 -17.26 -15.29 1.02
CA SER A 163 -15.86 -15.71 1.20
C SER A 163 -15.33 -15.47 2.62
N LYS A 164 -16.23 -15.24 3.59
CA LYS A 164 -15.91 -14.94 5.00
C LYS A 164 -16.69 -15.91 5.92
N GLU A 165 -16.05 -16.45 6.96
CA GLU A 165 -16.70 -17.39 7.91
C GLU A 165 -17.69 -16.67 8.84
N ASN A 166 -17.25 -15.58 9.47
CA ASN A 166 -18.09 -14.73 10.30
C ASN A 166 -18.42 -13.46 9.51
N ILE A 167 -19.68 -13.03 9.53
CA ILE A 167 -20.10 -11.79 8.86
C ILE A 167 -20.17 -10.70 9.92
N THR A 168 -19.18 -9.81 9.92
CA THR A 168 -19.26 -8.54 10.64
C THR A 168 -19.53 -7.42 9.65
N ASP A 169 -20.39 -6.47 10.00
CA ASP A 169 -20.58 -5.25 9.20
C ASP A 169 -19.41 -4.27 9.31
N TYR A 170 -18.46 -4.53 10.22
CA TYR A 170 -17.25 -3.73 10.36
C TYR A 170 -16.32 -3.89 9.17
N LYS A 171 -15.78 -2.75 8.72
CA LYS A 171 -14.62 -2.70 7.83
C LYS A 171 -13.35 -2.72 8.68
N PHE A 172 -12.32 -3.43 8.20
CA PHE A 172 -11.03 -3.51 8.86
C PHE A 172 -9.99 -2.74 8.06
N CYS A 173 -9.17 -1.96 8.77
CA CYS A 173 -8.11 -1.15 8.17
C CYS A 173 -6.78 -1.40 8.86
N SER A 174 -5.79 -1.81 8.06
CA SER A 174 -4.38 -1.90 8.44
C SER A 174 -3.70 -0.54 8.20
N ILE A 175 -2.96 -0.04 9.19
CA ILE A 175 -2.10 1.14 9.03
C ILE A 175 -0.67 0.63 8.87
N ILE A 176 -0.12 0.83 7.67
CA ILE A 176 1.23 0.41 7.32
C ILE A 176 2.18 1.60 7.17
N GLN A 177 3.46 1.38 7.44
CA GLN A 177 4.56 2.26 7.06
C GLN A 177 5.41 1.60 5.98
N SER A 178 5.79 2.36 4.97
CA SER A 178 6.75 1.92 3.94
C SER A 178 7.47 3.14 3.33
N LYS A 179 8.32 2.90 2.36
CA LYS A 179 9.20 3.87 1.70
C LYS A 179 9.31 3.58 0.21
N LEU A 180 9.24 4.63 -0.59
CA LEU A 180 9.55 4.60 -2.03
C LEU A 180 10.55 5.72 -2.32
N PHE A 181 11.75 5.36 -2.81
CA PHE A 181 12.87 6.30 -2.96
C PHE A 181 13.13 7.10 -1.67
N ASN A 182 12.95 8.42 -1.71
CA ASN A 182 13.16 9.31 -0.55
C ASN A 182 11.87 9.57 0.24
N ASN A 183 10.74 9.03 -0.20
CA ASN A 183 9.43 9.27 0.39
C ASN A 183 9.06 8.15 1.35
N ASN A 184 9.15 8.42 2.65
CA ASN A 184 8.55 7.60 3.70
C ASN A 184 7.05 7.93 3.78
N PHE A 185 6.20 6.92 3.87
CA PHE A 185 4.76 7.13 3.93
C PHE A 185 4.08 6.18 4.92
N ILE A 186 2.97 6.66 5.47
CA ILE A 186 2.01 5.88 6.25
C ILE A 186 0.73 5.78 5.42
N LEU A 187 0.27 4.56 5.18
CA LEU A 187 -0.97 4.31 4.45
C LEU A 187 -1.95 3.51 5.30
N ALA A 188 -3.19 3.97 5.32
CA ALA A 188 -4.34 3.20 5.79
C ALA A 188 -4.90 2.36 4.62
N CYS A 189 -5.05 1.06 4.84
CA CYS A 189 -5.39 0.04 3.85
C CYS A 189 -6.55 -0.82 4.37
N GLU A 190 -7.73 -0.70 3.76
CA GLU A 190 -8.83 -1.64 4.00
C GLU A 190 -8.42 -3.08 3.61
N ILE A 191 -8.66 -4.06 4.47
CA ILE A 191 -8.32 -5.47 4.23
C ILE A 191 -9.60 -6.30 4.26
N ASP A 192 -9.78 -7.16 3.27
CA ASP A 192 -11.05 -7.88 3.10
C ASP A 192 -11.21 -9.02 4.12
N CYS A 193 -10.16 -9.82 4.30
CA CYS A 193 -10.13 -10.96 5.21
C CYS A 193 -8.69 -11.45 5.48
N TRP A 194 -8.54 -12.51 6.28
CA TRP A 194 -7.26 -13.17 6.56
C TRP A 194 -7.36 -14.70 6.60
N GLU A 195 -6.25 -15.38 6.36
CA GLU A 195 -6.15 -16.85 6.41
C GLU A 195 -5.58 -17.30 7.77
N ASN A 196 -6.35 -18.06 8.55
CA ASN A 196 -5.86 -18.58 9.83
C ASN A 196 -5.03 -19.87 9.67
N ASN A 197 -3.74 -19.70 9.37
CA ASN A 197 -2.82 -20.82 9.17
C ASN A 197 -2.58 -21.69 10.42
N ASN A 198 -2.99 -21.24 11.61
CA ASN A 198 -2.82 -22.01 12.86
C ASN A 198 -3.87 -23.11 13.04
N LYS A 199 -5.03 -23.06 12.36
CA LYS A 199 -5.99 -24.18 12.36
C LYS A 199 -5.42 -25.42 11.67
N ASN A 200 -4.74 -25.23 10.54
CA ASN A 200 -4.12 -26.31 9.77
C ASN A 200 -3.00 -27.05 10.52
N LYS A 201 -2.37 -26.42 11.54
CA LYS A 201 -1.39 -27.11 12.40
C LYS A 201 -2.06 -27.96 13.48
N LYS A 202 -3.15 -27.48 14.09
CA LYS A 202 -3.88 -28.21 15.13
C LYS A 202 -4.54 -29.48 14.59
N GLU A 203 -5.03 -29.47 13.34
CA GLU A 203 -5.60 -30.67 12.72
C GLU A 203 -4.55 -31.77 12.44
N ASN A 204 -3.28 -31.41 12.24
CA ASN A 204 -2.19 -32.37 12.04
C ASN A 204 -1.54 -32.88 13.35
N GLU A 205 -1.83 -32.23 14.49
CA GLU A 205 -1.32 -32.64 15.81
C GLU A 205 -2.37 -33.41 16.63
N ASN A 206 -3.64 -33.40 16.23
CA ASN A 206 -4.77 -33.98 16.95
C ASN A 206 -5.15 -35.42 16.56
N GLU A 207 -4.21 -36.25 16.07
CA GLU A 207 -4.42 -37.70 16.02
C GLU A 207 -4.08 -38.41 17.34
N ASN A 208 -3.54 -37.71 18.35
CA ASN A 208 -3.26 -38.30 19.66
C ASN A 208 -3.51 -37.34 20.83
N GLN A 209 -4.78 -37.04 21.14
CA GLN A 209 -5.24 -36.86 22.53
C GLN A 209 -6.76 -36.62 22.61
N ILE A 210 -7.41 -37.45 23.44
CA ILE A 210 -8.83 -37.37 23.80
C ILE A 210 -8.98 -36.37 24.97
N GLU A 211 -9.94 -35.46 24.79
CA GLU A 211 -10.70 -34.66 25.77
C GLU A 211 -9.98 -33.78 26.80
N ASN A 212 -10.24 -32.47 26.71
CA ASN A 212 -11.06 -31.78 27.71
C ASN A 212 -11.60 -30.48 27.09
N GLU A 213 -12.89 -30.50 26.75
CA GLU A 213 -13.66 -29.32 26.40
C GLU A 213 -13.85 -28.46 27.66
N ASN A 214 -13.34 -27.23 27.61
CA ASN A 214 -13.85 -26.14 28.43
C ASN A 214 -14.06 -24.94 27.52
N GLU A 215 -15.31 -24.50 27.50
CA GLU A 215 -15.86 -23.38 26.75
C GLU A 215 -15.16 -22.04 27.05
N ASN A 216 -15.26 -21.15 26.07
CA ASN A 216 -15.07 -19.70 26.19
C ASN A 216 -13.63 -19.19 26.37
N GLN A 217 -12.77 -19.46 25.40
CA GLN A 217 -11.78 -18.47 25.00
C GLN A 217 -12.18 -17.89 23.64
N ILE A 218 -12.86 -16.74 23.68
CA ILE A 218 -12.79 -15.76 22.59
C ILE A 218 -11.31 -15.43 22.47
N GLN A 219 -10.63 -16.16 21.59
CA GLN A 219 -9.22 -15.99 21.28
C GLN A 219 -9.02 -14.51 20.97
N SER A 220 -8.09 -13.86 21.66
CA SER A 220 -7.84 -12.43 21.51
C SER A 220 -7.66 -12.06 20.03
N ASN A 221 -8.67 -11.40 19.44
CA ASN A 221 -8.75 -10.95 18.03
C ASN A 221 -7.68 -9.90 17.62
N GLU A 222 -6.47 -9.93 18.20
CA GLU A 222 -5.44 -8.90 18.00
C GLU A 222 -4.14 -9.43 17.38
N ASN A 223 -4.02 -10.73 17.14
CA ASN A 223 -2.80 -11.32 16.58
C ASN A 223 -2.94 -11.64 15.08
N PHE A 224 -3.41 -10.68 14.28
CA PHE A 224 -3.33 -10.79 12.83
C PHE A 224 -1.89 -10.55 12.36
N ASN A 225 -1.45 -11.36 11.40
CA ASN A 225 -0.18 -11.17 10.70
C ASN A 225 -0.47 -10.63 9.30
N ILE A 226 0.24 -9.57 8.90
CA ILE A 226 0.11 -8.96 7.57
C ILE A 226 0.33 -9.97 6.44
N ASP A 227 1.20 -10.97 6.65
CA ASP A 227 1.48 -12.01 5.66
C ASP A 227 0.28 -12.96 5.42
N ASP A 228 -0.71 -12.94 6.33
CA ASP A 228 -1.94 -13.74 6.27
C ASP A 228 -3.14 -12.97 5.69
N TYR A 229 -3.01 -11.68 5.40
CA TYR A 229 -4.06 -10.90 4.76
C TYR A 229 -4.36 -11.36 3.34
N ILE A 230 -5.62 -11.23 2.96
CA ILE A 230 -6.15 -11.61 1.65
C ILE A 230 -6.92 -10.43 1.05
N GLU A 231 -6.66 -10.17 -0.23
CA GLU A 231 -7.49 -9.34 -1.09
C GLU A 231 -8.45 -10.22 -1.90
N LEU A 232 -9.74 -9.87 -1.89
CA LEU A 232 -10.79 -10.53 -2.64
C LEU A 232 -11.19 -9.70 -3.85
N LYS A 233 -11.30 -10.36 -5.00
CA LYS A 233 -11.74 -9.75 -6.25
C LYS A 233 -12.63 -10.70 -7.02
N THR A 234 -13.50 -10.15 -7.87
CA THR A 234 -14.25 -10.93 -8.84
C THR A 234 -13.95 -10.46 -10.25
N THR A 235 -14.09 -11.35 -11.24
CA THR A 235 -14.08 -10.97 -12.65
C THR A 235 -14.98 -11.86 -13.48
N ARG A 236 -15.47 -11.32 -14.60
CA ARG A 236 -16.12 -12.12 -15.64
C ARG A 236 -15.12 -13.13 -16.21
N GLU A 237 -15.60 -14.30 -16.60
CA GLU A 237 -14.85 -15.32 -17.36
C GLU A 237 -14.02 -14.70 -18.49
N ILE A 238 -12.79 -15.18 -18.61
CA ILE A 238 -11.78 -14.69 -19.54
C ILE A 238 -11.63 -15.74 -20.65
N LYS A 239 -12.53 -15.70 -21.66
CA LYS A 239 -12.66 -16.76 -22.67
C LYS A 239 -11.84 -16.50 -23.93
N ASP A 240 -11.70 -15.24 -24.32
CA ASP A 240 -11.11 -14.84 -25.60
C ASP A 240 -9.88 -13.93 -25.42
N LYS A 241 -9.06 -13.82 -26.48
CA LYS A 241 -7.83 -13.00 -26.49
C LYS A 241 -8.05 -11.54 -26.08
N LYS A 242 -9.20 -10.96 -26.44
CA LYS A 242 -9.53 -9.56 -26.09
C LYS A 242 -9.82 -9.45 -24.59
N SER A 243 -10.60 -10.38 -24.03
CA SER A 243 -10.87 -10.42 -22.58
C SER A 243 -9.58 -10.63 -21.78
N GLN A 244 -8.67 -11.49 -22.24
CA GLN A 244 -7.35 -11.71 -21.65
C GLN A 244 -6.51 -10.43 -21.67
N PHE A 245 -6.43 -9.78 -22.83
CA PHE A 245 -5.73 -8.51 -23.00
C PHE A 245 -6.27 -7.42 -22.06
N LEU A 246 -7.59 -7.28 -21.96
CA LEU A 246 -8.22 -6.28 -21.10
C LEU A 246 -8.00 -6.57 -19.61
N PHE A 247 -8.08 -7.84 -19.21
CA PHE A 247 -7.77 -8.25 -17.84
C PHE A 247 -6.32 -7.92 -17.50
N ARG A 248 -5.37 -8.40 -18.31
CA ARG A 248 -3.93 -8.24 -18.10
C ARG A 248 -3.48 -6.78 -18.22
N SER A 249 -4.10 -5.97 -19.07
CA SER A 249 -3.69 -4.57 -19.27
C SER A 249 -4.31 -3.59 -18.26
N ASN A 250 -5.49 -3.88 -17.72
CA ASN A 250 -6.22 -2.92 -16.89
C ASN A 250 -6.54 -3.45 -15.50
N LYS A 251 -7.18 -4.61 -15.40
CA LYS A 251 -7.69 -5.10 -14.11
C LYS A 251 -6.57 -5.64 -13.24
N LEU A 252 -5.62 -6.36 -13.83
CA LEU A 252 -4.47 -6.93 -13.15
C LEU A 252 -3.60 -5.85 -12.48
N LEU A 253 -3.43 -4.70 -13.13
CA LEU A 253 -2.76 -3.52 -12.57
C LEU A 253 -3.40 -3.09 -11.25
N LYS A 254 -4.73 -2.93 -11.23
CA LYS A 254 -5.47 -2.47 -10.03
C LYS A 254 -5.35 -3.45 -8.88
N ILE A 255 -5.50 -4.74 -9.20
CA ILE A 255 -5.36 -5.83 -8.23
C ILE A 255 -3.95 -5.79 -7.64
N TRP A 256 -2.92 -5.77 -8.50
CA TRP A 256 -1.53 -5.71 -8.06
C TRP A 256 -1.27 -4.49 -7.20
N PHE A 257 -1.65 -3.29 -7.64
CA PHE A 257 -1.34 -2.05 -6.92
C PHE A 257 -2.03 -2.02 -5.54
N GLN A 258 -3.31 -2.39 -5.47
CA GLN A 258 -4.05 -2.44 -4.23
C GLN A 258 -3.38 -3.38 -3.23
N SER A 259 -3.10 -4.62 -3.63
CA SER A 259 -2.50 -5.60 -2.72
C SER A 259 -1.05 -5.28 -2.37
N TYR A 260 -0.23 -4.90 -3.36
CA TYR A 260 1.20 -4.65 -3.19
C TYR A 260 1.48 -3.48 -2.25
N MET A 261 0.77 -2.35 -2.41
CA MET A 261 0.95 -1.18 -1.54
C MET A 261 0.50 -1.42 -0.11
N ALA A 262 -0.43 -2.37 0.11
CA ALA A 262 -0.91 -2.75 1.44
C ALA A 262 -0.08 -3.87 2.10
N GLY A 263 0.91 -4.44 1.40
CA GLY A 263 1.68 -5.59 1.89
C GLY A 263 0.91 -6.92 1.87
N VAL A 264 -0.23 -6.97 1.17
CA VAL A 264 -1.06 -8.18 1.04
C VAL A 264 -0.43 -9.11 0.01
N SER A 265 -0.05 -10.31 0.45
CA SER A 265 0.68 -11.28 -0.38
C SER A 265 -0.23 -12.18 -1.22
N LYS A 266 -1.51 -12.31 -0.85
CA LYS A 266 -2.47 -13.25 -1.44
C LYS A 266 -3.67 -12.50 -2.02
N VAL A 267 -4.03 -12.86 -3.25
CA VAL A 267 -5.28 -12.41 -3.89
C VAL A 267 -6.11 -13.63 -4.27
N TYR A 268 -7.40 -13.62 -3.92
CA TYR A 268 -8.35 -14.61 -4.42
C TYR A 268 -9.30 -13.94 -5.42
N LEU A 269 -9.32 -14.49 -6.64
CA LEU A 269 -10.10 -13.99 -7.75
C LEU A 269 -11.24 -14.97 -8.09
N GLY A 270 -12.47 -14.59 -7.75
CA GLY A 270 -13.67 -15.31 -8.18
C GLY A 270 -13.99 -15.06 -9.65
N ILE A 271 -14.00 -16.12 -10.46
CA ILE A 271 -14.40 -16.07 -11.87
C ILE A 271 -15.90 -16.33 -11.97
N ARG A 272 -16.66 -15.44 -12.60
CA ARG A 272 -18.11 -15.56 -12.76
C ARG A 272 -18.55 -15.49 -14.21
N ASP A 273 -19.65 -16.17 -14.54
CA ASP A 273 -20.29 -16.02 -15.85
C ASP A 273 -21.11 -14.71 -15.97
N ASP A 274 -21.84 -14.58 -17.07
CA ASP A 274 -22.71 -13.42 -17.36
C ASP A 274 -23.98 -13.39 -16.51
N ASP A 275 -24.40 -14.54 -15.97
CA ASP A 275 -25.50 -14.67 -15.01
C ASP A 275 -25.03 -14.47 -13.56
N PHE A 276 -23.76 -14.08 -13.39
CA PHE A 276 -23.11 -13.84 -12.10
C PHE A 276 -23.04 -15.09 -11.22
N ILE A 277 -22.97 -16.27 -11.83
CA ILE A 277 -22.68 -17.52 -11.15
C ILE A 277 -21.17 -17.68 -11.04
N LEU A 278 -20.68 -17.92 -9.82
CA LEU A 278 -19.27 -18.21 -9.56
C LEU A 278 -18.91 -19.56 -10.21
N LYS A 279 -17.93 -19.56 -11.12
CA LYS A 279 -17.46 -20.73 -11.88
C LYS A 279 -16.12 -21.26 -11.40
N ASP A 280 -15.25 -20.38 -10.93
CA ASP A 280 -13.91 -20.77 -10.49
C ASP A 280 -13.37 -19.78 -9.47
N LEU A 281 -12.32 -20.19 -8.76
CA LEU A 281 -11.60 -19.39 -7.78
C LEU A 281 -10.09 -19.55 -8.01
N ILE A 282 -9.43 -18.45 -8.35
CA ILE A 282 -7.99 -18.46 -8.64
C ILE A 282 -7.24 -17.71 -7.54
N LYS A 283 -6.25 -18.38 -6.94
CA LYS A 283 -5.33 -17.78 -5.96
C LYS A 283 -4.09 -17.26 -6.66
N PHE A 284 -3.75 -15.99 -6.45
CA PHE A 284 -2.52 -15.37 -6.92
C PHE A 284 -1.61 -14.97 -5.77
N ASN A 285 -0.30 -15.04 -6.02
CA ASN A 285 0.69 -14.29 -5.24
C ASN A 285 0.83 -12.89 -5.84
N THR A 286 0.64 -11.86 -5.02
CA THR A 286 0.72 -10.45 -5.43
C THR A 286 2.03 -10.11 -6.14
N HIS A 287 3.15 -10.68 -5.69
CA HIS A 287 4.48 -10.38 -6.26
C HIS A 287 4.69 -11.01 -7.65
N ASP A 288 3.90 -12.01 -8.01
CA ASP A 288 3.97 -12.65 -9.32
C ASP A 288 3.10 -11.95 -10.38
N LEU A 289 2.07 -11.19 -9.97
CA LEU A 289 1.13 -10.53 -10.88
C LEU A 289 1.80 -9.68 -11.98
N PRO A 290 2.88 -8.89 -11.72
CA PRO A 290 3.53 -8.12 -12.78
C PRO A 290 4.14 -8.98 -13.90
N LYS A 291 4.39 -10.27 -13.69
CA LYS A 291 4.91 -11.18 -14.74
C LYS A 291 3.88 -11.42 -15.84
N ASP A 292 2.61 -11.33 -15.49
CA ASP A 292 1.49 -11.48 -16.43
C ASP A 292 0.98 -10.14 -16.98
N ALA A 293 1.66 -9.02 -16.68
CA ALA A 293 1.29 -7.70 -17.17
C ALA A 293 1.34 -7.60 -18.71
N ILE A 294 0.44 -6.81 -19.29
CA ILE A 294 0.51 -6.35 -20.68
C ILE A 294 0.34 -4.84 -20.67
N ASN A 295 1.14 -4.09 -21.44
CA ASN A 295 1.06 -2.61 -21.57
C ASN A 295 1.31 -1.79 -20.30
N TRP A 296 1.73 -2.40 -19.20
CA TRP A 296 2.18 -1.71 -18.00
C TRP A 296 3.40 -2.41 -17.41
N ASN A 297 4.20 -1.65 -16.67
CA ASN A 297 5.38 -2.14 -15.98
C ASN A 297 5.39 -1.57 -14.56
N LYS A 298 5.62 -2.44 -13.56
CA LYS A 298 5.59 -2.04 -12.14
C LYS A 298 6.55 -0.88 -11.82
N ASP A 299 7.73 -0.85 -12.45
CA ASP A 299 8.75 0.16 -12.17
C ASP A 299 8.34 1.51 -12.75
N ASP A 300 7.73 1.52 -13.94
CA ASP A 300 7.18 2.74 -14.54
C ASP A 300 6.09 3.36 -13.67
N ILE A 301 5.20 2.53 -13.12
CA ILE A 301 4.11 2.99 -12.24
C ILE A 301 4.67 3.58 -10.95
N LEU A 302 5.64 2.90 -10.32
CA LEU A 302 6.26 3.38 -9.08
C LEU A 302 7.06 4.67 -9.30
N LEU A 303 7.83 4.75 -10.39
CA LEU A 303 8.56 5.97 -10.75
C LEU A 303 7.60 7.12 -11.05
N PHE A 304 6.56 6.87 -11.85
CA PHE A 304 5.54 7.87 -12.19
C PHE A 304 4.85 8.44 -10.94
N GLY A 305 4.40 7.57 -10.04
CA GLY A 305 3.79 7.99 -8.79
C GLY A 305 4.76 8.80 -7.93
N ASN A 306 6.03 8.38 -7.85
CA ASN A 306 7.06 9.14 -7.14
C ASN A 306 7.27 10.55 -7.69
N GLU A 307 7.32 10.72 -9.02
CA GLU A 307 7.44 12.05 -9.63
C GLU A 307 6.29 13.00 -9.24
N ILE A 308 5.07 12.46 -9.09
CA ILE A 308 3.93 13.24 -8.62
C ILE A 308 4.05 13.54 -7.11
N LEU A 309 4.50 12.58 -6.29
CA LEU A 309 4.76 12.83 -4.87
C LEU A 309 5.82 13.93 -4.67
N GLU A 310 6.91 13.90 -5.44
CA GLU A 310 7.95 14.95 -5.43
C GLU A 310 7.40 16.31 -5.89
N PHE A 311 6.53 16.31 -6.90
CA PHE A 311 5.83 17.53 -7.31
C PHE A 311 5.00 18.12 -6.17
N ILE A 312 4.24 17.31 -5.43
CA ILE A 312 3.46 17.75 -4.27
C ILE A 312 4.40 18.28 -3.19
N ASN A 313 5.45 17.54 -2.85
CA ASN A 313 6.40 17.93 -1.81
C ASN A 313 7.10 19.26 -2.11
N LYS A 314 7.52 19.48 -3.36
CA LYS A 314 8.20 20.71 -3.80
C LYS A 314 7.27 21.93 -3.86
N ASN A 315 5.98 21.73 -4.05
CA ASN A 315 5.02 22.82 -4.35
C ASN A 315 3.99 23.08 -3.24
N THR A 316 4.12 22.43 -2.08
CA THR A 316 3.29 22.69 -0.90
C THR A 316 4.11 23.30 0.23
N SER A 317 3.50 24.14 1.05
CA SER A 317 4.15 24.80 2.19
C SER A 317 3.57 24.35 3.53
N PRO A 318 4.37 24.27 4.62
CA PRO A 318 3.86 24.01 5.96
C PRO A 318 2.75 24.98 6.37
N GLY A 319 1.72 24.48 7.04
CA GLY A 319 0.58 25.25 7.51
C GLY A 319 -0.43 25.64 6.42
N LYS A 320 -0.26 25.13 5.19
CA LYS A 320 -1.13 25.42 4.06
C LYS A 320 -1.89 24.18 3.60
N SER A 321 -3.04 24.43 2.97
CA SER A 321 -3.90 23.41 2.39
C SER A 321 -4.05 23.62 0.88
N TYR A 322 -4.25 22.53 0.15
CA TYR A 322 -4.30 22.52 -1.32
C TYR A 322 -5.29 21.48 -1.82
N THR A 323 -5.89 21.73 -2.98
CA THR A 323 -6.55 20.72 -3.80
C THR A 323 -5.60 20.27 -4.91
N LEU A 324 -5.33 18.97 -4.98
CA LEU A 324 -4.67 18.32 -6.10
C LEU A 324 -5.75 17.71 -7.00
N SER A 325 -5.84 18.15 -8.25
CA SER A 325 -6.83 17.67 -9.20
C SER A 325 -6.15 17.13 -10.44
N PHE A 326 -6.65 15.99 -10.94
CA PHE A 326 -6.24 15.47 -12.23
C PHE A 326 -7.36 15.64 -13.24
N ASN A 327 -7.06 16.37 -14.30
CA ASN A 327 -7.88 16.49 -15.49
C ASN A 327 -6.98 16.23 -16.70
N TYR A 328 -7.00 15.01 -17.23
CA TYR A 328 -6.03 14.55 -18.22
C TYR A 328 -5.79 15.58 -19.34
N PRO A 329 -4.54 15.90 -19.67
CA PRO A 329 -3.29 15.31 -19.18
C PRO A 329 -2.66 16.04 -17.97
N ASP A 330 -3.38 16.96 -17.33
CA ASP A 330 -2.79 17.86 -16.34
C ASP A 330 -3.17 17.49 -14.91
N ILE A 331 -2.19 17.53 -14.03
CA ILE A 331 -2.36 17.59 -12.59
C ILE A 331 -2.20 19.04 -12.16
N THR A 332 -3.21 19.60 -11.50
CA THR A 332 -3.19 20.95 -10.94
C THR A 332 -3.16 20.89 -9.42
N LEU A 333 -2.36 21.77 -8.82
CA LEU A 333 -2.28 21.97 -7.38
C LEU A 333 -2.66 23.42 -7.08
N ILE A 334 -3.73 23.59 -6.33
CA ILE A 334 -4.34 24.90 -6.03
C ILE A 334 -4.43 25.05 -4.52
N GLU A 335 -3.79 26.08 -3.97
CA GLU A 335 -3.93 26.42 -2.55
C GLU A 335 -5.38 26.78 -2.23
N SER A 336 -5.90 26.26 -1.12
CA SER A 336 -7.26 26.51 -0.66
C SER A 336 -7.33 26.53 0.86
N ASP A 337 -7.83 27.63 1.43
CA ASP A 337 -8.02 27.77 2.87
C ASP A 337 -9.30 27.06 3.38
N SER A 338 -10.14 26.53 2.49
CA SER A 338 -11.40 25.85 2.86
C SER A 338 -11.21 24.38 3.26
N ILE A 339 -9.99 23.86 3.15
CA ILE A 339 -9.69 22.45 3.39
C ILE A 339 -9.20 22.27 4.82
N ASN A 340 -9.93 21.44 5.56
CA ASN A 340 -9.56 21.03 6.90
C ASN A 340 -9.55 19.51 7.02
N ILE A 341 -8.37 18.90 6.88
CA ILE A 341 -8.17 17.45 7.04
C ILE A 341 -7.76 17.12 8.48
N ILE A 342 -7.00 18.02 9.09
CA ILE A 342 -6.31 17.83 10.35
C ILE A 342 -7.03 18.60 11.45
N ASN A 343 -7.46 17.89 12.50
CA ASN A 343 -8.08 18.53 13.66
C ASN A 343 -7.04 19.08 14.66
N ASP A 344 -7.50 19.94 15.56
CA ASP A 344 -6.65 20.57 16.58
C ASP A 344 -5.92 19.55 17.46
N GLN A 345 -6.60 18.44 17.80
CA GLN A 345 -6.02 17.37 18.62
C GLN A 345 -4.79 16.75 17.96
N TYR A 346 -4.87 16.42 16.67
CA TYR A 346 -3.74 15.87 15.93
C TYR A 346 -2.64 16.93 15.72
N GLN A 347 -3.00 18.19 15.49
CA GLN A 347 -2.02 19.26 15.37
C GLN A 347 -1.20 19.42 16.66
N GLN A 348 -1.84 19.41 17.82
CA GLN A 348 -1.15 19.47 19.12
C GLN A 348 -0.28 18.22 19.35
N PHE A 349 -0.81 17.04 19.02
CA PHE A 349 -0.04 15.79 19.06
C PHE A 349 1.26 15.89 18.22
N TYR A 350 1.16 16.38 16.99
CA TYR A 350 2.30 16.55 16.10
C TYR A 350 3.34 17.53 16.67
N LEU A 351 2.90 18.67 17.22
CA LEU A 351 3.80 19.65 17.85
C LEU A 351 4.53 19.08 19.07
N ASN A 352 3.84 18.27 19.88
CA ASN A 352 4.45 17.59 21.03
C ASN A 352 5.54 16.59 20.59
N LEU A 353 5.32 15.85 19.50
CA LEU A 353 6.35 14.96 18.94
C LEU A 353 7.59 15.73 18.47
N LEU A 354 7.41 16.88 17.81
CA LEU A 354 8.53 17.71 17.38
C LEU A 354 9.35 18.20 18.59
N ASN A 355 8.70 18.71 19.63
CA ASN A 355 9.37 19.19 20.83
C ASN A 355 10.13 18.07 21.54
N LYS A 356 9.55 16.87 21.62
CA LYS A 356 10.21 15.69 22.17
C LYS A 356 11.48 15.35 21.40
N ASN A 357 11.40 15.28 20.06
CA ASN A 357 12.54 14.95 19.21
C ASN A 357 13.67 16.00 19.29
N ILE A 358 13.34 17.28 19.46
CA ILE A 358 14.34 18.34 19.69
C ILE A 358 15.04 18.14 21.04
N ASN A 359 14.28 17.84 22.10
CA ASN A 359 14.85 17.62 23.44
C ASN A 359 15.75 16.38 23.48
N ASP A 360 15.35 15.28 22.84
CA ASP A 360 16.15 14.05 22.77
C ASP A 360 17.48 14.29 22.03
N ASN A 361 17.47 15.08 20.95
CA ASN A 361 18.70 15.47 20.23
C ASN A 361 19.62 16.34 21.11
N ASN A 362 19.07 17.32 21.83
CA ASN A 362 19.84 18.19 22.71
C ASN A 362 20.47 17.43 23.90
N ILE A 363 19.76 16.43 24.45
CA ILE A 363 20.30 15.56 25.51
C ILE A 363 21.45 14.70 24.99
N ASN A 364 21.32 14.14 23.79
CA ASN A 364 22.37 13.35 23.17
C ASN A 364 23.64 14.17 22.88
N ASP A 365 23.51 15.40 22.38
CA ASP A 365 24.64 16.29 22.15
C ASP A 365 25.35 16.69 23.46
N ASN A 366 24.58 16.92 24.53
CA ASN A 366 25.15 17.20 25.86
C ASN A 366 25.85 15.98 26.48
N ASN A 367 25.38 14.76 26.21
CA ASN A 367 26.03 13.53 26.67
C ASN A 367 27.29 13.18 25.86
N ILE A 368 27.34 13.51 24.57
CA ILE A 368 28.55 13.39 23.75
C ILE A 368 29.62 14.40 24.21
N ASN A 369 29.20 15.63 24.53
CA ASN A 369 30.10 16.65 25.06
C ASN A 369 30.58 16.34 26.50
N SER A 370 29.77 15.68 27.32
CA SER A 370 30.19 15.25 28.67
C SER A 370 31.10 14.00 28.63
N ALA A 371 30.89 13.07 27.71
CA ALA A 371 31.79 11.93 27.49
C ALA A 371 33.16 12.35 26.92
N ASN A 372 33.20 13.37 26.06
CA ASN A 372 34.46 13.94 25.56
C ASN A 372 35.21 14.76 26.63
N ASN A 373 34.53 15.28 27.65
CA ASN A 373 35.16 15.90 28.82
C ASN A 373 35.59 14.89 29.90
N ALA A 374 35.03 13.67 29.92
CA ALA A 374 35.45 12.61 30.83
C ALA A 374 36.71 11.87 30.35
N ASN A 375 37.01 11.89 29.04
CA ASN A 375 38.22 11.28 28.48
C ASN A 375 39.47 12.18 28.46
N ASN A 376 39.38 13.42 28.97
CA ASN A 376 40.50 14.36 28.98
C ASN A 376 41.10 14.62 30.38
N ASN A 377 40.73 13.81 31.38
CA ASN A 377 41.16 14.01 32.77
C ASN A 377 41.94 12.84 33.38
N ASN A 378 42.62 12.03 32.55
CA ASN A 378 43.53 11.01 33.04
C ASN A 378 44.83 10.96 32.23
N ASN A 379 45.64 12.01 32.36
CA ASN A 379 47.09 11.85 32.31
C ASN A 379 47.81 13.10 32.82
N ASN A 380 48.25 13.05 34.09
CA ASN A 380 49.40 13.85 34.50
C ASN A 380 50.14 13.17 35.67
N ASN A 381 51.21 12.42 35.34
CA ASN A 381 52.55 12.56 35.90
C ASN A 381 53.42 11.34 35.56
N ASN A 382 54.44 11.51 34.72
CA ASN A 382 55.82 11.45 35.21
C ASN A 382 56.82 12.06 34.23
N ASN A 383 57.95 12.45 34.79
CA ASN A 383 58.83 13.52 34.36
C ASN A 383 60.00 13.08 33.44
N ASN A 384 60.51 14.06 32.70
CA ASN A 384 61.93 14.35 32.41
C ASN A 384 62.59 13.97 31.05
N ASN A 385 63.08 15.03 30.37
CA ASN A 385 64.24 15.21 29.47
C ASN A 385 64.47 14.24 28.28
N ASN A 386 64.53 14.76 27.04
CA ASN A 386 65.75 15.33 26.43
C ASN A 386 65.49 15.86 24.98
N ASN A 387 66.40 16.74 24.56
CA ASN A 387 66.53 17.50 23.31
C ASN A 387 66.38 16.72 21.98
N ASN A 388 65.79 17.35 20.93
CA ASN A 388 66.47 17.85 19.71
C ASN A 388 65.54 17.98 18.46
N ASN A 389 65.85 18.96 17.62
CA ASN A 389 65.30 19.31 16.28
C ASN A 389 64.73 18.17 15.42
N ASN A 390 63.66 18.41 14.63
CA ASN A 390 63.71 19.04 13.30
C ASN A 390 62.33 19.07 12.59
N ASN A 391 62.27 19.94 11.59
CA ASN A 391 61.24 20.36 10.65
C ASN A 391 60.34 19.28 9.96
N ASN A 392 59.09 19.70 9.67
CA ASN A 392 58.41 19.71 8.36
C ASN A 392 57.08 18.90 8.16
N ASN A 393 56.11 19.64 7.59
CA ASN A 393 55.05 19.31 6.63
C ASN A 393 53.75 18.52 7.00
N ASN A 394 52.63 19.23 6.75
CA ASN A 394 51.40 18.81 6.04
C ASN A 394 51.25 17.30 5.72
N ASN A 395 50.10 16.70 6.04
CA ASN A 395 48.93 16.71 5.15
C ASN A 395 47.77 15.87 5.74
N ASN A 396 46.57 16.27 5.33
CA ASN A 396 45.27 15.73 5.67
C ASN A 396 45.01 14.39 4.95
N ASN A 397 44.58 13.36 5.67
CA ASN A 397 43.59 12.34 5.25
C ASN A 397 43.66 11.15 6.22
N ASN A 398 42.53 10.78 6.84
CA ASN A 398 42.35 9.38 7.15
C ASN A 398 40.92 8.92 6.90
N ASN A 399 40.83 7.99 5.94
CA ASN A 399 39.65 7.24 5.55
C ASN A 399 39.19 6.35 6.71
N ASN A 400 37.89 6.37 6.97
CA ASN A 400 37.22 5.42 7.83
C ASN A 400 36.98 4.12 7.05
N SER A 401 37.69 3.07 7.43
CA SER A 401 37.39 1.69 7.04
C SER A 401 37.32 0.87 8.32
N ASN A 402 36.13 0.38 8.67
CA ASN A 402 36.07 -0.84 9.45
C ASN A 402 34.84 -1.69 9.11
N ASN A 403 35.20 -2.81 8.50
CA ASN A 403 34.56 -4.11 8.32
C ASN A 403 33.18 -4.40 8.91
N ASN A 404 32.35 -4.88 7.97
CA ASN A 404 31.26 -5.83 8.14
C ASN A 404 31.63 -7.02 9.04
N ASN A 405 30.72 -7.39 9.93
CA ASN A 405 30.64 -8.74 10.45
C ASN A 405 29.36 -9.41 9.93
N ASN A 406 29.57 -10.40 9.08
CA ASN A 406 28.59 -11.35 8.57
C ASN A 406 28.03 -12.17 9.74
N ASN A 407 26.71 -12.39 9.79
CA ASN A 407 26.22 -13.61 10.41
C ASN A 407 25.13 -14.25 9.55
N ASN A 408 25.53 -15.39 9.02
CA ASN A 408 24.79 -16.35 8.22
C ASN A 408 23.90 -17.15 9.18
N ASN A 409 22.62 -17.40 8.84
CA ASN A 409 22.02 -18.66 9.28
C ASN A 409 20.85 -19.12 8.39
N ASN A 410 21.18 -20.20 7.66
CA ASN A 410 20.41 -21.38 7.31
C ASN A 410 18.98 -21.28 6.76
N ASN A 411 18.94 -21.55 5.45
CA ASN A 411 17.93 -22.36 4.77
C ASN A 411 17.42 -23.54 5.62
N ASN A 412 16.10 -23.70 5.65
CA ASN A 412 15.50 -25.03 5.72
C ASN A 412 14.40 -25.12 4.65
N ASN A 413 14.65 -26.01 3.68
CA ASN A 413 13.71 -26.43 2.66
C ASN A 413 12.54 -27.16 3.33
N ASN A 414 11.31 -26.75 3.03
CA ASN A 414 10.16 -27.65 3.10
C ASN A 414 9.38 -27.57 1.80
N ASN A 415 9.36 -28.70 1.10
CA ASN A 415 8.56 -28.97 -0.09
C ASN A 415 7.08 -28.88 0.27
N ASN A 416 6.38 -27.88 -0.27
CA ASN A 416 4.93 -27.94 -0.45
C ASN A 416 4.64 -27.90 -1.95
N ASN A 417 4.24 -29.05 -2.48
CA ASN A 417 3.64 -29.19 -3.81
C ASN A 417 2.28 -28.48 -3.83
N ASN A 418 2.28 -27.18 -4.08
CA ASN A 418 1.08 -26.48 -4.55
C ASN A 418 1.21 -26.30 -6.05
N GLN A 419 0.27 -26.89 -6.79
CA GLN A 419 0.13 -26.71 -8.23
C GLN A 419 0.03 -25.21 -8.53
N LYS A 420 1.12 -24.63 -9.06
CA LYS A 420 1.12 -23.32 -9.70
C LYS A 420 0.27 -23.43 -10.96
N ARG A 421 -0.99 -23.02 -10.90
CA ARG A 421 -1.74 -22.74 -12.12
C ARG A 421 -1.31 -21.37 -12.63
N ASN A 422 -0.26 -21.35 -13.45
CA ASN A 422 0.12 -20.15 -14.20
C ASN A 422 -0.94 -19.93 -15.29
N PHE A 423 -1.48 -18.71 -15.39
CA PHE A 423 -2.41 -18.32 -16.46
C PHE A 423 -1.86 -18.57 -17.88
N GLY A 424 -0.54 -18.75 -18.00
CA GLY A 424 0.17 -19.05 -19.25
C GLY A 424 0.38 -20.53 -19.59
N GLU A 425 0.03 -21.49 -18.72
CA GLU A 425 0.21 -22.93 -19.03
C GLU A 425 -1.01 -23.55 -19.73
N GLU A 426 -2.22 -23.05 -19.49
CA GLU A 426 -3.44 -23.56 -20.14
C GLU A 426 -3.67 -23.01 -21.56
N ILE A 427 -2.83 -22.07 -22.05
CA ILE A 427 -3.01 -21.41 -23.36
C ILE A 427 -1.88 -21.76 -24.35
N LYS A 428 -0.92 -22.60 -23.96
CA LYS A 428 0.20 -22.97 -24.85
C LYS A 428 -0.17 -23.97 -25.95
N ASP A 429 -1.33 -24.62 -25.87
CA ASP A 429 -1.82 -25.48 -26.94
C ASP A 429 -2.53 -24.64 -28.01
N GLY A 430 -1.72 -23.99 -28.82
CA GLY A 430 -2.12 -23.34 -30.07
C GLY A 430 -2.13 -21.83 -29.97
N ILE A 431 -1.01 -21.20 -30.36
CA ILE A 431 -0.94 -20.02 -31.24
C ILE A 431 0.52 -19.55 -31.23
N ASP A 432 1.16 -19.65 -32.39
CA ASP A 432 2.45 -19.03 -32.69
C ASP A 432 2.37 -17.52 -32.47
N ILE A 433 3.26 -17.01 -31.62
CA ILE A 433 3.47 -15.56 -31.44
C ILE A 433 4.53 -15.14 -32.46
N GLU A 434 4.11 -14.93 -33.70
CA GLU A 434 4.86 -14.11 -34.66
C GLU A 434 3.99 -12.94 -35.14
N ASN A 435 4.53 -11.75 -34.93
CA ASN A 435 4.26 -10.49 -35.63
C ASN A 435 2.82 -9.96 -35.65
N ASP A 436 2.50 -9.05 -34.74
CA ASP A 436 1.34 -8.16 -34.91
C ASP A 436 1.64 -6.70 -34.51
N GLU A 437 2.55 -6.10 -35.27
CA GLU A 437 2.87 -4.66 -35.23
C GLU A 437 2.05 -3.85 -36.26
N ARG A 438 0.92 -4.37 -36.78
CA ARG A 438 0.21 -3.78 -37.94
C ARG A 438 -1.30 -3.56 -37.79
N LEU A 439 -1.81 -3.25 -36.59
CA LEU A 439 -3.24 -2.92 -36.41
C LEU A 439 -3.52 -1.55 -35.74
N SER A 440 -2.66 -0.53 -35.98
CA SER A 440 -2.94 0.86 -35.55
C SER A 440 -2.95 1.92 -36.66
N LYS A 441 -2.92 1.53 -37.94
CA LYS A 441 -3.04 2.47 -39.07
C LYS A 441 -4.11 2.02 -40.07
N LYS A 442 -5.38 2.29 -39.77
CA LYS A 442 -6.46 2.48 -40.76
C LYS A 442 -7.72 3.00 -40.06
N GLN A 443 -7.76 4.30 -39.82
CA GLN A 443 -8.99 5.11 -39.69
C GLN A 443 -8.61 6.59 -39.78
N LYS A 444 -8.16 6.98 -40.98
CA LYS A 444 -8.29 8.32 -41.53
C LYS A 444 -8.45 8.13 -43.03
N ASN A 445 -9.71 8.18 -43.46
CA ASN A 445 -10.17 8.72 -44.73
C ASN A 445 -11.60 9.18 -44.50
#